data_AF-A0AA42AZN5-F1
#
_entry.id   AF-A0AA42AZN5-F1
#
_cell.length_a   1.000
_cell.length_b   1.000
_cell.length_c   1.000
_cell.angle_alpha   90.00
_cell.angle_beta   90.00
_cell.angle_gamma   90.00
#
_symmetry.space_group_name_H-M   'P 1'
#
loop_
_entity.id
_entity.type
_entity.pdbx_description
1 polymer ?
#
loop_
_entity_poly.entity_id
_entity_poly.type
_entity_poly.pdbx_seq_one_letter_code
_entity_poly.pdbx_strand_id
1 'polypeptide(L)'
;MGFAEDLVVRVIDENGEGNEERILEDLLSYKAINESLQGGDLDISTTGGSPSPPRKRRKLPVNIPRERIGLEKKLLDAPYFYIEKLALPDGDSLQNIKPESMDSKYFSAAAKERHYIHNLPTLNRSQLLPVSPMTIAEALPLTTQWWPSWDTRTQLNCLLSCTGSEVLTGTVKRINETLETCGGDPPAEEKHFIMFQCEKWNLVWTGKNRVSPLEPEHIEVLLGYPRGHTRVGRVSQIDRYR
;
A
#
# COMPACT_ATOMS: atom_id res chain seq x y z
N MET A 1 2.45 -5.94 -29.19
CA MET A 1 2.06 -5.50 -27.83
C MET A 1 0.55 -5.41 -27.60
N GLY A 2 -0.31 -5.60 -28.61
CA GLY A 2 -1.76 -5.74 -28.40
C GLY A 2 -2.52 -4.43 -28.15
N PHE A 3 -1.91 -3.28 -28.47
CA PHE A 3 -2.52 -1.96 -28.35
C PHE A 3 -3.20 -1.54 -29.64
N ALA A 4 -4.30 -0.81 -29.54
CA ALA A 4 -4.99 -0.21 -30.68
C ALA A 4 -4.14 0.94 -31.26
N GLU A 5 -4.10 1.05 -32.58
CA GLU A 5 -3.22 1.98 -33.30
C GLU A 5 -3.49 3.45 -32.94
N ASP A 6 -4.76 3.81 -32.76
CA ASP A 6 -5.22 5.12 -32.34
C ASP A 6 -4.76 5.51 -30.93
N LEU A 7 -4.69 4.54 -30.01
CA LEU A 7 -4.16 4.74 -28.66
C LEU A 7 -2.65 5.00 -28.70
N VAL A 8 -1.92 4.24 -29.51
CA VAL A 8 -0.46 4.37 -29.62
C VAL A 8 -0.08 5.72 -30.21
N VAL A 9 -0.75 6.17 -31.27
CA VAL A 9 -0.51 7.48 -31.88
C VAL A 9 -0.76 8.60 -30.86
N ARG A 10 -1.84 8.53 -30.10
CA ARG A 10 -2.15 9.54 -29.07
C ARG A 10 -1.08 9.65 -27.98
N VAL A 11 -0.61 8.50 -27.47
CA VAL A 11 0.42 8.48 -26.42
C VAL A 11 1.76 9.00 -26.94
N ILE A 12 2.06 8.78 -28.23
CA ILE A 12 3.26 9.33 -28.88
C ILE A 12 3.13 10.85 -29.07
N ASP A 13 1.97 11.35 -29.49
CA ASP A 13 1.72 12.79 -29.64
C ASP A 13 1.81 13.54 -28.29
N GLU A 14 1.35 12.91 -27.21
CA GLU A 14 1.37 13.48 -25.85
C GLU A 14 2.77 13.50 -25.21
N ASN A 15 3.58 12.47 -25.44
CA ASN A 15 4.88 12.31 -24.78
C ASN A 15 6.10 12.67 -25.66
N GLY A 16 5.90 12.81 -26.97
CA GLY A 16 6.94 13.02 -27.98
C GLY A 16 7.71 11.74 -28.31
N GLU A 17 8.04 11.55 -29.59
CA GLU A 17 8.68 10.33 -30.14
C GLU A 17 10.00 9.93 -29.45
N GLY A 18 10.67 10.84 -28.77
CA GLY A 18 11.96 10.59 -28.10
C GLY A 18 11.87 10.03 -26.68
N ASN A 19 10.68 9.80 -26.12
CA ASN A 19 10.50 9.37 -24.73
C ASN A 19 9.86 7.98 -24.62
N GLU A 20 10.58 6.97 -25.12
CA GLU A 20 10.13 5.58 -25.24
C GLU A 20 9.67 4.97 -23.91
N GLU A 21 10.35 5.27 -22.80
CA GLU A 21 9.99 4.75 -21.47
C GLU A 21 8.61 5.24 -21.00
N ARG A 22 8.31 6.52 -21.27
CA ARG A 22 7.05 7.16 -20.88
C ARG A 22 5.89 6.69 -21.74
N ILE A 23 6.14 6.50 -23.04
CA ILE A 23 5.17 5.91 -23.97
C ILE A 23 4.81 4.48 -23.53
N LEU A 24 5.79 3.69 -23.11
CA LEU A 24 5.57 2.34 -22.61
C LEU A 24 4.80 2.30 -21.27
N GLU A 25 5.13 3.18 -20.33
CA GLU A 25 4.43 3.26 -19.03
C GLU A 25 2.95 3.66 -19.22
N ASP A 26 2.67 4.63 -20.08
CA ASP A 26 1.30 5.08 -20.36
C ASP A 26 0.50 4.01 -21.10
N LEU A 27 1.07 3.34 -22.11
CA LEU A 27 0.41 2.24 -22.81
C LEU A 27 0.07 1.08 -21.86
N LEU A 28 0.99 0.68 -20.99
CA LEU A 28 0.74 -0.37 -20.00
C LEU A 28 -0.36 0.03 -19.00
N SER A 29 -0.42 1.31 -18.64
CA SER A 29 -1.47 1.85 -17.77
C SER A 29 -2.85 1.77 -18.43
N TYR A 30 -2.96 2.16 -19.70
CA TYR A 30 -4.22 2.03 -20.45
C TYR A 30 -4.69 0.58 -20.60
N LYS A 31 -3.76 -0.38 -20.72
CA LYS A 31 -4.09 -1.80 -20.77
C LYS A 31 -4.77 -2.28 -19.48
N ALA A 32 -4.20 -1.93 -18.34
CA ALA A 32 -4.72 -2.31 -17.02
C ALA A 32 -6.12 -1.73 -16.78
N ILE A 33 -6.38 -0.51 -17.27
CA ILE A 33 -7.70 0.12 -17.20
C ILE A 33 -8.71 -0.67 -18.04
N ASN A 34 -8.38 -1.01 -19.28
CA ASN A 34 -9.32 -1.69 -20.16
C ASN A 34 -9.63 -3.13 -19.70
N GLU A 35 -8.65 -3.82 -19.09
CA GLU A 35 -8.83 -5.14 -18.48
C GLU A 35 -9.74 -5.08 -17.24
N SER A 36 -9.71 -3.98 -16.48
CA SER A 36 -10.58 -3.79 -15.31
C SER A 36 -12.06 -3.53 -15.66
N LEU A 37 -12.34 -2.99 -16.85
CA LEU A 37 -13.69 -2.64 -17.30
C LEU A 37 -14.49 -3.83 -17.85
N GLN A 38 -13.86 -4.97 -18.12
CA GLN A 38 -14.52 -6.16 -18.69
C GLN A 38 -14.96 -7.21 -17.64
N GLY A 39 -14.81 -6.94 -16.33
CA GLY A 39 -14.92 -7.95 -15.28
C GLY A 39 -16.08 -7.84 -14.27
N GLY A 40 -17.18 -7.13 -14.56
CA GLY A 40 -18.22 -6.86 -13.56
C GLY A 40 -19.65 -7.21 -13.96
N ASP A 41 -20.13 -8.39 -13.57
CA ASP A 41 -21.56 -8.73 -13.43
C ASP A 41 -21.84 -9.19 -11.98
N LEU A 42 -22.76 -8.49 -11.28
CA LEU A 42 -23.87 -9.06 -10.47
C LEU A 42 -24.54 -8.02 -9.52
N ASP A 43 -25.80 -7.73 -9.87
CA ASP A 43 -27.04 -7.61 -9.07
C ASP A 43 -27.19 -6.71 -7.83
N ILE A 44 -28.11 -5.74 -7.99
CA ILE A 44 -28.71 -4.87 -6.96
C ILE A 44 -30.12 -5.38 -6.61
N SER A 45 -30.42 -5.54 -5.32
CA SER A 45 -31.80 -5.37 -4.81
C SER A 45 -31.85 -4.86 -3.35
N THR A 46 -32.98 -4.23 -3.04
CA THR A 46 -33.25 -3.08 -2.15
C THR A 46 -33.54 -3.43 -0.67
N THR A 47 -33.23 -2.52 0.29
CA THR A 47 -34.17 -1.87 1.28
C THR A 47 -33.54 -1.48 2.65
N GLY A 48 -33.70 -0.20 3.03
CA GLY A 48 -34.28 0.26 4.32
C GLY A 48 -33.44 0.41 5.62
N GLY A 49 -33.23 1.67 6.04
CA GLY A 49 -33.49 2.17 7.42
C GLY A 49 -32.54 1.86 8.61
N SER A 50 -31.84 2.90 9.09
CA SER A 50 -31.08 3.10 10.37
C SER A 50 -31.74 2.53 11.65
N PRO A 51 -31.04 2.31 12.81
CA PRO A 51 -29.89 3.08 13.35
C PRO A 51 -28.74 2.27 14.02
N SER A 52 -27.69 3.01 14.40
CA SER A 52 -26.37 2.56 14.84
C SER A 52 -26.33 1.65 16.09
N PRO A 53 -25.55 0.54 16.08
CA PRO A 53 -25.28 -0.26 17.28
C PRO A 53 -23.97 0.16 17.99
N PRO A 54 -23.79 -0.21 19.28
CA PRO A 54 -22.65 0.20 20.09
C PRO A 54 -21.35 -0.43 19.58
N ARG A 55 -20.22 0.27 19.78
CA ARG A 55 -18.84 -0.15 19.46
C ARG A 55 -18.55 -1.55 20.03
N LYS A 56 -18.84 -2.59 19.24
CA LYS A 56 -18.31 -3.94 19.46
C LYS A 56 -16.82 -3.88 19.19
N ARG A 57 -15.99 -4.29 20.14
CA ARG A 57 -14.59 -4.65 19.89
C ARG A 57 -14.58 -5.58 18.68
N ARG A 58 -14.10 -5.11 17.53
CA ARG A 58 -13.96 -5.96 16.34
C ARG A 58 -13.04 -7.10 16.75
N LYS A 59 -13.56 -8.32 16.80
CA LYS A 59 -12.72 -9.51 16.69
C LYS A 59 -12.13 -9.43 15.29
N LEU A 60 -10.89 -8.95 15.19
CA LEU A 60 -10.08 -9.11 13.98
C LEU A 60 -10.03 -10.62 13.65
N PRO A 61 -9.91 -11.01 12.37
CA PRO A 61 -9.87 -12.41 12.00
C PRO A 61 -8.63 -13.06 12.62
N VAL A 62 -8.80 -13.73 13.78
CA VAL A 62 -7.74 -14.46 14.48
C VAL A 62 -7.35 -15.76 13.75
N ASN A 63 -8.03 -16.09 12.65
CA ASN A 63 -7.69 -17.23 11.80
C ASN A 63 -7.44 -16.75 10.38
N ILE A 64 -6.24 -16.23 10.11
CA ILE A 64 -5.68 -16.40 8.76
C ILE A 64 -5.45 -17.91 8.61
N PRO A 65 -6.03 -18.58 7.60
CA PRO A 65 -5.82 -20.00 7.39
C PRO A 65 -4.32 -20.28 7.23
N ARG A 66 -3.72 -20.95 8.21
CA ARG A 66 -2.30 -21.33 8.17
C ARG A 66 -2.21 -22.82 7.89
N GLU A 67 -1.53 -23.15 6.80
CA GLU A 67 -1.27 -24.52 6.40
C GLU A 67 -0.31 -25.19 7.41
N ARG A 68 -0.57 -26.44 7.77
CA ARG A 68 0.34 -27.18 8.67
C ARG A 68 1.56 -27.61 7.88
N ILE A 69 2.73 -27.10 8.28
CA ILE A 69 4.01 -27.54 7.72
C ILE A 69 4.38 -28.88 8.38
N GLY A 70 4.40 -29.97 7.62
CA GLY A 70 5.06 -31.20 8.02
C GLY A 70 6.57 -31.02 7.89
N LEU A 71 7.27 -30.72 9.00
CA LEU A 71 8.72 -30.56 9.01
C LEU A 71 9.41 -31.93 9.06
N GLU A 72 10.42 -32.15 8.23
CA GLU A 72 11.27 -33.35 8.31
C GLU A 72 12.00 -33.40 9.67
N LYS A 73 12.29 -34.60 10.20
CA LYS A 73 12.98 -34.76 11.50
C LYS A 73 14.29 -33.97 11.60
N LYS A 74 15.04 -33.88 10.50
CA LYS A 74 16.30 -33.13 10.42
C LYS A 74 16.14 -31.63 10.68
N LEU A 75 14.95 -31.07 10.42
CA LEU A 75 14.63 -29.65 10.63
C LEU A 75 14.20 -29.35 12.07
N LEU A 76 13.75 -30.36 12.82
CA LEU A 76 13.43 -30.26 14.24
C LEU A 76 14.69 -30.19 15.11
N ASP A 77 15.76 -30.86 14.67
CA ASP A 77 17.07 -30.86 15.35
C ASP A 77 17.93 -29.63 14.98
N ALA A 78 17.51 -28.85 13.98
CA ALA A 78 18.19 -27.63 13.57
C ALA A 78 17.78 -26.43 14.46
N PRO A 79 18.67 -25.42 14.64
CA PRO A 79 18.28 -24.18 15.31
C PRO A 79 17.11 -23.52 14.58
N TYR A 80 16.30 -22.75 15.31
CA TYR A 80 15.24 -21.99 14.70
C TYR A 80 15.80 -20.95 13.72
N PHE A 81 15.17 -20.85 12.55
CA PHE A 81 15.49 -19.84 11.56
C PHE A 81 14.20 -19.20 11.01
N TYR A 82 14.35 -17.98 10.51
CA TYR A 82 13.27 -17.20 9.93
C TYR A 82 13.84 -16.31 8.83
N ILE A 83 13.35 -16.49 7.61
CA ILE A 83 13.84 -15.79 6.41
C ILE A 83 12.66 -15.09 5.76
N GLU A 84 12.74 -13.76 5.59
CA GLU A 84 11.82 -12.96 4.77
C GLU A 84 12.28 -12.97 3.31
N LYS A 85 11.35 -13.18 2.38
CA LYS A 85 11.54 -12.99 0.93
C LYS A 85 10.45 -12.07 0.36
N LEU A 86 10.86 -11.21 -0.59
CA LEU A 86 9.99 -10.27 -1.32
C LEU A 86 9.14 -10.96 -2.39
N ALA A 87 9.76 -11.87 -3.15
CA ALA A 87 9.13 -12.64 -4.20
C ALA A 87 9.64 -14.08 -4.11
N LEU A 88 8.78 -15.03 -4.47
CA LEU A 88 9.17 -16.41 -4.68
C LEU A 88 9.49 -16.60 -6.16
N PRO A 89 10.76 -16.78 -6.56
CA PRO A 89 11.00 -17.37 -7.87
C PRO A 89 10.34 -18.76 -7.90
N ASP A 90 9.77 -19.13 -9.05
CA ASP A 90 9.13 -20.43 -9.22
C ASP A 90 10.04 -21.56 -8.70
N GLY A 91 9.58 -22.28 -7.68
CA GLY A 91 10.25 -23.49 -7.17
C GLY A 91 11.32 -23.29 -6.08
N ASP A 92 11.52 -22.10 -5.53
CA ASP A 92 12.59 -21.86 -4.54
C ASP A 92 12.21 -22.30 -3.11
N SER A 93 12.06 -23.62 -2.94
CA SER A 93 11.89 -24.29 -1.65
C SER A 93 13.26 -24.51 -1.00
N LEU A 94 13.67 -23.60 -0.12
CA LEU A 94 14.82 -23.84 0.75
C LEU A 94 14.53 -25.06 1.63
N GLN A 95 15.24 -26.16 1.38
CA GLN A 95 15.14 -27.40 2.15
C GLN A 95 13.71 -28.01 2.18
N ASN A 96 12.96 -27.95 1.07
CA ASN A 96 11.58 -28.46 0.97
C ASN A 96 10.55 -27.77 1.88
N ILE A 97 10.85 -26.61 2.46
CA ILE A 97 9.89 -25.87 3.29
C ILE A 97 9.08 -24.92 2.42
N LYS A 98 7.76 -25.10 2.42
CA LYS A 98 6.82 -24.20 1.79
C LYS A 98 6.82 -22.84 2.52
N PRO A 99 7.02 -21.72 1.80
CA PRO A 99 6.93 -20.38 2.38
C PRO A 99 5.52 -20.06 2.90
N GLU A 100 5.43 -19.39 4.06
CA GLU A 100 4.20 -18.77 4.57
C GLU A 100 4.05 -17.38 3.93
N SER A 101 3.15 -17.23 2.96
CA SER A 101 2.78 -15.93 2.38
C SER A 101 1.87 -15.17 3.34
N MET A 102 2.19 -13.91 3.59
CA MET A 102 1.41 -13.07 4.50
C MET A 102 1.45 -11.61 4.07
N ASP A 103 0.29 -10.98 4.12
CA ASP A 103 0.13 -9.54 3.89
C ASP A 103 0.05 -8.80 5.22
N SER A 104 0.88 -7.76 5.37
CA SER A 104 0.94 -6.93 6.57
C SER A 104 -0.34 -6.11 6.80
N LYS A 105 -1.26 -6.00 5.82
CA LYS A 105 -2.56 -5.33 5.99
C LYS A 105 -3.43 -5.88 7.13
N TYR A 106 -3.18 -7.12 7.56
CA TYR A 106 -3.88 -7.76 8.68
C TYR A 106 -3.28 -7.41 10.04
N PHE A 107 -2.12 -6.75 10.07
CA PHE A 107 -1.37 -6.41 11.28
C PHE A 107 -0.98 -4.92 11.36
N SER A 108 -1.12 -4.16 10.28
CA SER A 108 -0.76 -2.74 10.19
C SER A 108 -1.71 -1.99 9.24
N ALA A 109 -1.64 -0.66 9.30
CA ALA A 109 -2.30 0.27 8.39
C ALA A 109 -1.63 0.37 6.99
N ALA A 110 -0.52 -0.34 6.74
CA ALA A 110 0.12 -0.43 5.43
C ALA A 110 0.19 -1.89 4.94
N ALA A 111 -0.24 -2.12 3.70
CA ALA A 111 -0.14 -3.40 3.04
C ALA A 111 1.31 -3.70 2.67
N LYS A 112 1.76 -4.94 2.86
CA LYS A 112 3.11 -5.38 2.50
C LYS A 112 3.09 -6.90 2.46
N GLU A 113 2.97 -7.44 1.25
CA GLU A 113 3.01 -8.89 1.01
C GLU A 113 4.46 -9.38 1.07
N ARG A 114 4.69 -10.42 1.88
CA ARG A 114 5.99 -11.07 2.06
C ARG A 114 5.82 -12.57 2.24
N HIS A 115 6.88 -13.30 1.94
CA HIS A 115 6.95 -14.74 2.09
C HIS A 115 7.98 -15.11 3.15
N TYR A 116 7.59 -15.96 4.09
CA TYR A 116 8.43 -16.33 5.22
C TYR A 116 8.78 -17.81 5.19
N ILE A 117 10.07 -18.13 5.19
CA ILE A 117 10.55 -19.52 5.25
C ILE A 117 11.14 -19.74 6.64
N HIS A 118 10.56 -20.66 7.41
CA HIS A 118 10.94 -20.90 8.80
C HIS A 118 10.62 -22.32 9.27
N ASN A 119 11.32 -22.79 10.30
CA ASN A 119 10.98 -24.00 11.07
C ASN A 119 10.28 -23.70 12.42
N LEU A 120 9.76 -22.48 12.59
CA LEU A 120 9.07 -22.07 13.82
C LEU A 120 7.72 -22.78 13.99
N PRO A 121 7.33 -23.17 15.22
CA PRO A 121 6.00 -23.68 15.50
C PRO A 121 4.91 -22.68 15.09
N THR A 122 3.86 -23.19 14.45
CA THR A 122 2.68 -22.40 14.06
C THR A 122 1.55 -22.48 15.09
N LEU A 123 1.56 -23.53 15.93
CA LEU A 123 0.61 -23.69 17.03
C LEU A 123 0.88 -22.68 18.14
N ASN A 124 -0.19 -22.18 18.77
CA ASN A 124 -0.14 -21.23 19.90
C ASN A 124 0.50 -19.87 19.59
N ARG A 125 0.58 -19.47 18.32
CA ARG A 125 0.91 -18.08 17.97
C ARG A 125 -0.20 -17.15 18.47
N SER A 126 0.19 -16.01 19.02
CA SER A 126 -0.72 -14.95 19.46
C SER A 126 -0.29 -13.61 18.87
N GLN A 127 -1.23 -12.68 18.77
CA GLN A 127 -0.94 -11.33 18.28
C GLN A 127 -0.14 -10.55 19.34
N LEU A 128 0.85 -9.77 18.89
CA LEU A 128 1.59 -8.86 19.75
C LEU A 128 0.67 -7.77 20.32
N LEU A 129 0.90 -7.43 21.59
CA LEU A 129 0.21 -6.35 22.29
C LEU A 129 1.21 -5.23 22.64
N PRO A 130 0.82 -3.94 22.53
CA PRO A 130 -0.49 -3.46 22.05
C PRO A 130 -0.69 -3.72 20.55
N VAL A 131 -1.95 -3.77 20.13
CA VAL A 131 -2.29 -3.93 18.72
C VAL A 131 -1.83 -2.68 17.96
N SER A 132 -1.05 -2.88 16.89
CA SER A 132 -0.63 -1.83 15.97
C SER A 132 -1.84 -1.14 15.32
N PRO A 133 -1.72 0.15 14.94
CA PRO A 133 -2.79 0.84 14.23
C PRO A 133 -3.11 0.12 12.92
N MET A 134 -4.39 -0.15 12.69
CA MET A 134 -4.88 -0.93 11.54
C MET A 134 -5.40 -0.04 10.40
N THR A 135 -5.58 1.25 10.67
CA THR A 135 -6.04 2.24 9.70
C THR A 135 -5.16 3.49 9.70
N ILE A 136 -5.17 4.22 8.58
CA ILE A 136 -4.45 5.50 8.45
C ILE A 136 -4.88 6.47 9.55
N ALA A 137 -6.18 6.53 9.85
CA ALA A 137 -6.72 7.40 10.90
C ALA A 137 -6.19 7.05 12.30
N GLU A 138 -5.96 5.77 12.59
CA GLU A 138 -5.37 5.33 13.87
C GLU A 138 -3.86 5.60 13.91
N ALA A 139 -3.15 5.40 12.80
CA ALA A 139 -1.71 5.63 12.72
C ALA A 139 -1.36 7.13 12.73
N LEU A 140 -2.17 7.93 12.04
CA LEU A 140 -1.98 9.36 11.76
C LEU A 140 -3.22 10.16 12.18
N PRO A 141 -3.52 10.26 13.48
CA PRO A 141 -4.75 10.92 13.95
C PRO A 141 -4.80 12.42 13.62
N LEU A 142 -3.67 13.06 13.33
CA LEU A 142 -3.62 14.50 13.00
C LEU A 142 -4.05 14.80 11.56
N THR A 143 -4.03 13.80 10.67
CA THR A 143 -4.40 13.97 9.26
C THR A 143 -5.90 13.82 9.03
N THR A 144 -6.63 13.20 9.97
CA THR A 144 -8.05 12.86 9.79
C THR A 144 -8.95 14.08 9.56
N GLN A 145 -8.58 15.24 10.12
CA GLN A 145 -9.34 16.49 9.95
C GLN A 145 -9.26 17.06 8.53
N TRP A 146 -8.24 16.69 7.75
CA TRP A 146 -7.99 17.16 6.39
C TRP A 146 -8.41 16.16 5.33
N TRP A 147 -8.89 14.98 5.75
CA TRP A 147 -9.25 13.90 4.85
C TRP A 147 -10.54 14.25 4.08
N PRO A 148 -10.50 14.32 2.74
CA PRO A 148 -11.69 14.63 1.97
C PRO A 148 -12.66 13.45 1.96
N SER A 149 -13.95 13.73 1.80
CA SER A 149 -14.99 12.69 1.78
C SER A 149 -14.91 11.74 0.57
N TRP A 150 -14.20 12.15 -0.49
CA TRP A 150 -14.02 11.36 -1.70
C TRP A 150 -12.77 10.46 -1.67
N ASP A 151 -11.90 10.61 -0.67
CA ASP A 151 -10.79 9.67 -0.43
C ASP A 151 -11.26 8.58 0.55
N THR A 152 -11.51 7.39 0.04
CA THR A 152 -12.03 6.24 0.80
C THR A 152 -10.94 5.35 1.40
N ARG A 153 -9.65 5.71 1.23
CA ARG A 153 -8.54 4.86 1.66
C ARG A 153 -8.50 4.76 3.18
N THR A 154 -8.54 3.53 3.67
CA THR A 154 -8.37 3.23 5.10
C THR A 154 -6.98 2.70 5.43
N GLN A 155 -6.26 2.19 4.43
CA GLN A 155 -4.93 1.61 4.53
C GLN A 155 -4.06 2.11 3.38
N LEU A 156 -2.74 2.09 3.59
CA LEU A 156 -1.74 2.46 2.60
C LEU A 156 -1.29 1.22 1.82
N ASN A 157 -0.72 1.47 0.64
CA ASN A 157 -0.05 0.44 -0.16
C ASN A 157 1.34 0.12 0.44
N CYS A 158 2.10 -0.73 -0.26
CA CYS A 158 3.47 -1.04 0.14
C CYS A 158 4.31 0.23 0.27
N LEU A 159 4.91 0.41 1.45
CA LEU A 159 5.78 1.54 1.72
C LEU A 159 7.00 1.48 0.80
N LEU A 160 7.31 2.61 0.19
CA LEU A 160 8.41 2.77 -0.76
C LEU A 160 9.64 3.31 -0.03
N SER A 161 10.83 2.91 -0.46
CA SER A 161 12.12 3.40 0.05
C SER A 161 12.55 4.74 -0.56
N CYS A 162 11.82 5.23 -1.57
CA CYS A 162 12.18 6.43 -2.34
C CYS A 162 11.06 7.48 -2.29
N THR A 163 11.18 8.43 -1.36
CA THR A 163 10.24 9.57 -1.20
C THR A 163 10.80 10.90 -1.73
N GLY A 164 11.99 10.91 -2.34
CA GLY A 164 12.71 12.12 -2.77
C GLY A 164 12.87 12.32 -4.28
N SER A 165 12.06 11.67 -5.12
CA SER A 165 12.14 11.85 -6.58
C SER A 165 11.66 13.24 -7.00
N GLU A 166 12.31 13.86 -8.00
CA GLU A 166 11.84 15.11 -8.62
C GLU A 166 10.43 14.96 -9.17
N VAL A 167 10.10 13.78 -9.70
CA VAL A 167 8.76 13.43 -10.19
C VAL A 167 7.72 13.54 -9.08
N LEU A 168 8.03 13.01 -7.88
CA LEU A 168 7.13 13.08 -6.74
C LEU A 168 6.93 14.52 -6.27
N THR A 169 8.01 15.31 -6.20
CA THR A 169 7.94 16.71 -5.79
C THR A 169 7.09 17.54 -6.75
N GLY A 170 7.29 17.37 -8.07
CA GLY A 170 6.48 18.02 -9.09
C GLY A 170 5.00 17.59 -9.04
N THR A 171 4.76 16.31 -8.78
CA THR A 171 3.40 15.75 -8.67
C THR A 171 2.65 16.30 -7.47
N VAL A 172 3.28 16.32 -6.29
CA VAL A 172 2.70 16.91 -5.07
C VAL A 172 2.40 18.39 -5.27
N LYS A 173 3.31 19.13 -5.92
CA LYS A 173 3.10 20.54 -6.25
C LYS A 173 1.86 20.73 -7.14
N ARG A 174 1.77 19.99 -8.25
CA ARG A 174 0.60 20.03 -9.17
C ARG A 174 -0.69 19.72 -8.43
N ILE A 175 -0.72 18.67 -7.61
CA ILE A 175 -1.92 18.27 -6.86
C ILE A 175 -2.36 19.40 -5.92
N ASN A 176 -1.41 19.98 -5.16
CA ASN A 176 -1.72 21.06 -4.24
C ASN A 176 -2.23 22.31 -4.97
N GLU A 177 -1.66 22.67 -6.12
CA GLU A 177 -2.13 23.79 -6.95
C GLU A 177 -3.56 23.56 -7.49
N THR A 178 -3.86 22.35 -7.96
CA THR A 178 -5.22 21.97 -8.39
C THR A 178 -6.21 22.07 -7.23
N LEU A 179 -5.86 21.53 -6.06
CA LEU A 179 -6.72 21.54 -4.88
C LEU A 179 -6.95 22.96 -4.35
N GLU A 180 -5.95 23.82 -4.39
CA GLU A 180 -6.06 25.23 -4.01
C GLU A 180 -6.99 25.99 -4.98
N THR A 181 -6.84 25.75 -6.29
CA THR A 181 -7.66 26.39 -7.34
C THR A 181 -9.13 25.97 -7.27
N CYS A 182 -9.40 24.69 -7.01
CA CYS A 182 -10.76 24.15 -6.92
C CYS A 182 -11.38 24.22 -5.52
N GLY A 183 -10.72 24.86 -4.54
CA GLY A 183 -11.25 24.98 -3.18
C GLY A 183 -11.38 23.65 -2.42
N GLY A 184 -10.67 22.60 -2.84
CA GLY A 184 -10.68 21.27 -2.23
C GLY A 184 -11.67 20.27 -2.84
N ASP A 185 -12.45 20.68 -3.83
CA ASP A 185 -13.39 19.80 -4.53
C ASP A 185 -13.18 19.85 -6.06
N PRO A 186 -12.11 19.20 -6.57
CA PRO A 186 -11.80 19.24 -7.98
C PRO A 186 -12.78 18.39 -8.83
N PRO A 187 -12.79 18.57 -10.16
CA PRO A 187 -13.58 17.75 -11.08
C PRO A 187 -13.26 16.25 -10.97
N ALA A 188 -14.17 15.39 -11.45
CA ALA A 188 -14.04 13.93 -11.31
C ALA A 188 -12.74 13.37 -11.93
N GLU A 189 -12.30 13.92 -13.07
CA GLU A 189 -11.06 13.54 -13.74
C GLU A 189 -9.82 13.86 -12.88
N GLU A 190 -9.76 15.07 -12.32
CA GLU A 190 -8.70 15.47 -11.41
C GLU A 190 -8.73 14.67 -10.11
N LYS A 191 -9.91 14.35 -9.57
CA LYS A 191 -10.02 13.44 -8.40
C LYS A 191 -9.42 12.06 -8.71
N HIS A 192 -9.71 11.50 -9.88
CA HIS A 192 -9.15 10.21 -10.29
C HIS A 192 -7.61 10.29 -10.41
N PHE A 193 -7.09 11.35 -11.06
CA PHE A 193 -5.65 11.58 -11.14
C PHE A 193 -5.00 11.72 -9.76
N ILE A 194 -5.58 12.53 -8.87
CA ILE A 194 -5.07 12.76 -7.52
C ILE A 194 -5.06 11.46 -6.74
N MET A 195 -6.16 10.69 -6.77
CA MET A 195 -6.24 9.40 -6.07
C MET A 195 -5.20 8.41 -6.58
N PHE A 196 -5.06 8.29 -7.90
CA PHE A 196 -4.04 7.44 -8.51
C PHE A 196 -2.63 7.78 -8.01
N GLN A 197 -2.27 9.07 -7.98
CA GLN A 197 -0.97 9.51 -7.45
C GLN A 197 -0.85 9.29 -5.94
N CYS A 198 -1.92 9.50 -5.19
CA CYS A 198 -1.95 9.28 -3.75
C CYS A 198 -1.75 7.81 -3.39
N GLU A 199 -2.30 6.88 -4.17
CA GLU A 199 -2.11 5.43 -4.02
C GLU A 199 -0.71 4.99 -4.47
N LYS A 200 -0.21 5.53 -5.59
CA LYS A 200 1.12 5.21 -6.11
C LYS A 200 2.23 5.60 -5.13
N TRP A 201 2.12 6.79 -4.53
CA TRP A 201 3.17 7.37 -3.68
C TRP A 201 2.86 7.36 -2.18
N ASN A 202 1.75 6.72 -1.78
CA ASN A 202 1.26 6.72 -0.39
C ASN A 202 1.12 8.14 0.20
N LEU A 203 0.63 9.10 -0.60
CA LEU A 203 0.43 10.48 -0.14
C LEU A 203 -0.70 10.55 0.88
N VAL A 204 -0.52 11.42 1.87
CA VAL A 204 -1.48 11.67 2.96
C VAL A 204 -1.85 13.14 3.04
N TRP A 205 -3.06 13.41 3.52
CA TRP A 205 -3.61 14.75 3.68
C TRP A 205 -3.03 15.42 4.93
N THR A 206 -2.15 16.40 4.76
CA THR A 206 -1.42 17.05 5.87
C THR A 206 -1.98 18.42 6.23
N GLY A 207 -2.81 19.01 5.38
CA GLY A 207 -3.41 20.32 5.60
C GLY A 207 -4.61 20.56 4.70
N LYS A 208 -5.29 21.70 4.90
CA LYS A 208 -6.39 22.12 4.04
C LYS A 208 -5.92 22.18 2.59
N ASN A 209 -6.55 21.37 1.73
CA ASN A 209 -6.26 21.28 0.30
C ASN A 209 -4.79 20.91 0.01
N ARG A 210 -4.15 20.15 0.91
CA ARG A 210 -2.74 19.78 0.79
C ARG A 210 -2.48 18.31 1.06
N VAL A 211 -1.68 17.72 0.17
CA VAL A 211 -1.11 16.39 0.32
C VAL A 211 0.40 16.46 0.50
N SER A 212 0.97 15.47 1.17
CA SER A 212 2.42 15.33 1.31
C SER A 212 2.82 13.85 1.38
N PRO A 213 4.08 13.51 1.05
CA PRO A 213 4.63 12.19 1.34
C PRO A 213 4.60 11.88 2.84
N LEU A 214 4.72 10.61 3.17
CA LEU A 214 4.89 10.18 4.56
C LEU A 214 6.24 10.64 5.08
N GLU A 215 6.26 11.31 6.24
CA GLU A 215 7.48 11.57 7.00
C GLU A 215 8.08 10.29 7.61
N PRO A 216 9.38 10.26 7.95
CA PRO A 216 10.02 9.06 8.51
C PRO A 216 9.35 8.58 9.80
N GLU A 217 8.91 9.50 10.66
CA GLU A 217 8.19 9.18 11.89
C GLU A 217 6.84 8.49 11.63
N HIS A 218 6.18 8.80 10.52
CA HIS A 218 4.95 8.12 10.11
C HIS A 218 5.26 6.68 9.67
N ILE A 219 6.34 6.49 8.91
CA ILE A 219 6.80 5.19 8.43
C ILE A 219 7.20 4.28 9.61
N GLU A 220 7.92 4.82 10.59
CA GLU A 220 8.30 4.08 11.80
C GLU A 220 7.07 3.51 12.50
N VAL A 221 6.03 4.32 12.72
CA VAL A 221 4.77 3.89 13.36
C VAL A 221 4.06 2.81 12.52
N LEU A 222 4.00 2.98 11.20
CA LEU A 222 3.37 2.01 10.29
C LEU A 222 4.12 0.67 10.26
N LEU A 223 5.43 0.69 10.44
CA LEU A 223 6.27 -0.51 10.52
C LEU A 223 6.33 -1.12 11.94
N GLY A 224 5.69 -0.49 12.93
CA GLY A 224 5.68 -0.96 14.32
C GLY A 224 6.91 -0.56 15.14
N TYR A 225 7.74 0.35 14.63
CA TYR A 225 8.86 0.93 15.37
C TYR A 225 8.40 2.07 16.30
N PRO A 226 9.12 2.31 17.41
CA PRO A 226 8.94 3.52 18.22
C PRO A 226 9.18 4.79 17.39
N ARG A 227 8.48 5.87 17.70
CA ARG A 227 8.75 7.18 17.08
C ARG A 227 10.17 7.64 17.37
N GLY A 228 10.86 8.11 16.33
CA GLY A 228 12.25 8.51 16.35
C GLY A 228 13.24 7.34 16.32
N HIS A 229 12.81 6.11 16.05
CA HIS A 229 13.69 4.94 16.03
C HIS A 229 14.86 5.08 15.05
N THR A 230 14.63 5.70 13.88
CA THR A 230 15.67 5.95 12.88
C THR A 230 16.39 7.28 13.10
N ARG A 231 15.99 8.07 14.10
CA ARG A 231 16.62 9.35 14.47
C ARG A 231 17.84 9.11 15.37
N VAL A 232 18.80 8.33 14.89
CA VAL A 232 20.03 7.97 15.62
C VAL A 232 21.23 8.66 14.97
N GLY A 233 22.06 9.31 15.78
CA GLY A 233 23.34 9.87 15.32
C GLY A 233 23.21 10.97 14.25
N ARG A 234 24.06 10.90 13.21
CA ARG A 234 24.12 11.85 12.08
C ARG A 234 23.51 11.27 10.79
N VAL A 235 22.49 10.41 10.91
CA VAL A 235 21.80 9.87 9.73
C VAL A 235 21.01 10.98 9.05
N SER A 236 21.15 11.12 7.73
CA SER A 236 20.43 12.13 6.96
C SER A 236 18.94 11.80 6.91
N GLN A 237 18.07 12.80 6.70
CA GLN A 237 16.63 12.56 6.57
C GLN A 237 16.30 11.61 5.40
N ILE A 238 17.08 11.66 4.33
CA ILE A 238 16.92 10.79 3.16
C ILE A 238 17.27 9.34 3.51
N ASP A 239 18.34 9.13 4.27
CA ASP A 239 18.76 7.78 4.66
C ASP A 239 17.78 7.12 5.63
N ARG A 240 16.95 7.89 6.35
CA ARG A 240 15.89 7.33 7.19
C ARG A 240 14.78 6.63 6.39
N TYR A 241 14.68 6.89 5.09
CA TYR A 241 13.74 6.21 4.19
C TYR A 241 14.32 4.93 3.57
N ARG A 242 15.63 4.70 3.72
CA ARG A 242 16.35 3.54 3.16
C ARG A 242 16.49 2.43 4.18
#